data_AF-A0A9N9KLJ8-F1
#
_entry.id   AF-A0A9N9KLJ8-F1
#
_cell.length_a   1.000
_cell.length_b   1.000
_cell.length_c   1.000
_cell.angle_alpha   90.00
_cell.angle_beta   90.00
_cell.angle_gamma   90.00
#
_symmetry.space_group_name_H-M   'P 1'
#
loop_
_entity.id
_entity.type
_entity.pdbx_description
1 polymer ?
#
loop_
_entity_poly.entity_id
_entity_poly.type
_entity_poly.pdbx_seq_one_letter_code
_entity_poly.pdbx_strand_id
1 'polypeptide(L)'
;MRPLYYANFEFAYRWSNKYEYNTAVLRLWKQSQSSEVVIRGAIKNNMNFHPFLIKKYLSSHKNSSLEETNKFIYMLPSGLFDPLWLKEDNTQPPSILSPNLDKFTDLFDPKITPGEIPGLDPTTLDSSPLDIRNIDNFFRGIFAYHWHNQWNVTIHPTSWLGVIQTAYDEFLD
;
A
#
# COMPACT_ATOMS: atom_id res chain seq x y z
N MET A 1 -8.82 8.33 -4.88
CA MET A 1 -7.50 8.93 -5.22
C MET A 1 -7.36 10.46 -5.05
N ARG A 2 -8.33 11.21 -4.51
CA ARG A 2 -8.21 12.69 -4.46
C ARG A 2 -7.32 13.29 -3.34
N PRO A 3 -7.19 12.73 -2.12
CA PRO A 3 -6.54 13.47 -1.02
C PRO A 3 -5.04 13.73 -1.21
N LEU A 4 -4.23 12.71 -1.54
CA LEU A 4 -2.77 12.90 -1.66
C LEU A 4 -2.31 13.37 -3.04
N TYR A 5 -3.15 13.29 -4.07
CA TYR A 5 -2.80 13.84 -5.38
C TYR A 5 -2.58 15.36 -5.31
N TYR A 6 -3.36 16.05 -4.49
CA TYR A 6 -3.20 17.47 -4.18
C TYR A 6 -2.38 17.75 -2.92
N ALA A 7 -1.72 16.74 -2.34
CA ALA A 7 -0.88 16.97 -1.16
C ALA A 7 0.18 18.04 -1.46
N ASN A 8 0.23 19.05 -0.60
CA ASN A 8 1.19 20.15 -0.64
C ASN A 8 2.50 19.78 0.13
N PHE A 9 2.83 18.49 0.19
CA PHE A 9 4.07 17.99 0.77
C PHE A 9 4.59 16.79 -0.02
N GLU A 10 5.89 16.54 0.12
CA GLU A 10 6.56 15.37 -0.44
C GLU A 10 6.48 14.21 0.55
N PHE A 11 6.25 13.00 0.05
CA PHE A 11 6.11 11.83 0.90
C PHE A 11 6.55 10.56 0.21
N ALA A 12 6.90 9.59 1.03
CA ALA A 12 6.92 8.17 0.69
C ALA A 12 6.29 7.40 1.84
N TYR A 13 5.71 6.26 1.55
CA TYR A 13 5.22 5.39 2.63
C TYR A 13 6.37 4.58 3.24
N ARG A 14 6.16 4.11 4.45
CA ARG A 14 7.10 3.28 5.20
C ARG A 14 7.17 1.88 4.60
N TRP A 15 8.36 1.29 4.54
CA TRP A 15 8.50 -0.13 4.23
C TRP A 15 8.07 -0.96 5.44
N SER A 16 6.77 -1.26 5.53
CA SER A 16 6.17 -2.07 6.58
C SER A 16 6.39 -1.54 8.01
N ASN A 17 7.01 -2.34 8.90
CA ASN A 17 7.40 -2.04 10.26
C ASN A 17 8.81 -1.45 10.36
N LYS A 18 9.53 -1.35 9.23
CA LYS A 18 10.90 -0.85 9.21
C LYS A 18 10.95 0.67 9.15
N TYR A 19 12.11 1.26 9.41
CA TYR A 19 12.29 2.71 9.41
C TYR A 19 12.88 3.22 8.10
N GLU A 20 12.57 2.57 6.98
CA GLU A 20 12.97 2.95 5.63
C GLU A 20 11.77 3.45 4.82
N TYR A 21 12.04 4.40 3.93
CA TYR A 21 11.09 4.83 2.92
C TYR A 21 10.90 3.71 1.89
N ASN A 22 9.71 3.65 1.29
CA ASN A 22 9.37 2.75 0.21
C ASN A 22 9.06 3.58 -1.05
N THR A 23 9.78 3.32 -2.15
CA THR A 23 9.60 4.07 -3.41
C THR A 23 8.48 3.56 -4.31
N ALA A 24 7.78 2.46 -3.95
CA ALA A 24 6.64 2.00 -4.74
C ALA A 24 5.53 3.06 -4.79
N VAL A 25 5.43 3.92 -3.76
CA VAL A 25 4.65 5.14 -3.78
C VAL A 25 5.52 6.28 -3.23
N LEU A 26 6.07 7.06 -4.16
CA LEU A 26 6.92 8.22 -3.88
C LEU A 26 6.36 9.45 -4.61
N ARG A 27 6.10 10.52 -3.84
CA ARG A 27 5.71 11.82 -4.36
C ARG A 27 6.85 12.82 -4.16
N LEU A 28 7.38 13.30 -5.27
CA LEU A 28 8.43 14.30 -5.37
C LEU A 28 7.94 15.49 -6.20
N TRP A 29 8.40 16.68 -5.89
CA TRP A 29 8.05 17.91 -6.62
C TRP A 29 9.15 18.37 -7.54
N LYS A 30 8.76 18.81 -8.74
CA LYS A 30 9.69 19.23 -9.80
C LYS A 30 10.74 20.26 -9.36
N GLN A 31 10.43 21.11 -8.39
CA GLN A 31 11.29 22.22 -7.94
C GLN A 31 11.65 22.14 -6.45
N SER A 32 11.46 20.99 -5.80
CA SER A 32 11.87 20.82 -4.40
C SER A 32 13.38 20.57 -4.30
N GLN A 33 14.01 21.22 -3.31
CA GLN A 33 15.39 20.92 -2.94
C GLN A 33 15.55 19.45 -2.56
N SER A 34 14.59 18.89 -1.82
CA SER A 34 14.62 17.49 -1.37
C SER A 34 14.52 16.51 -2.54
N SER A 35 13.71 16.84 -3.56
CA SER A 35 13.67 16.09 -4.82
C SER A 35 15.00 16.11 -5.57
N GLU A 36 15.61 17.28 -5.73
CA GLU A 36 16.91 17.42 -6.39
C GLU A 36 17.99 16.61 -5.67
N VAL A 37 18.02 16.73 -4.35
CA VAL A 37 18.87 16.00 -3.42
C VAL A 37 18.68 14.49 -3.67
N VAL A 38 17.47 13.93 -3.51
CA VAL A 38 17.19 12.49 -3.74
C VAL A 38 17.64 12.00 -5.11
N ILE A 39 17.27 12.71 -6.19
CA ILE A 39 17.52 12.25 -7.55
C ILE A 39 19.02 12.33 -7.88
N ARG A 40 19.67 13.49 -7.65
CA ARG A 40 21.10 13.65 -7.92
C ARG A 40 21.95 12.74 -7.05
N GLY A 41 21.51 12.55 -5.80
CA GLY A 41 22.07 11.61 -4.86
C GLY A 41 22.10 10.18 -5.38
N ALA A 42 20.94 9.69 -5.81
CA ALA A 42 20.81 8.35 -6.37
C ALA A 42 21.72 8.17 -7.61
N ILE A 43 21.73 9.15 -8.53
CA ILE A 43 22.58 9.14 -9.73
C ILE A 43 24.07 9.12 -9.35
N LYS A 44 24.51 10.03 -8.47
CA LYS A 44 25.92 10.14 -8.05
C LYS A 44 26.44 8.86 -7.41
N ASN A 45 25.58 8.14 -6.69
CA ASN A 45 25.95 6.90 -5.98
C ASN A 45 25.69 5.63 -6.81
N ASN A 46 25.37 5.76 -8.10
CA ASN A 46 25.03 4.64 -8.99
C ASN A 46 23.97 3.70 -8.39
N MET A 47 22.96 4.28 -7.75
CA MET A 47 21.92 3.53 -7.06
C MET A 47 20.79 3.17 -8.02
N ASN A 48 20.26 1.95 -7.89
CA ASN A 48 18.94 1.66 -8.41
C ASN A 48 17.89 2.40 -7.56
N PHE A 49 16.78 2.82 -8.17
CA PHE A 49 15.63 3.40 -7.46
C PHE A 49 14.85 2.34 -6.67
N HIS A 50 15.57 1.37 -6.10
CA HIS A 50 14.97 0.31 -5.31
C HIS A 50 14.30 0.91 -4.06
N PRO A 51 13.06 0.50 -3.74
CA PRO A 51 12.28 1.02 -2.63
C PRO A 51 13.03 1.31 -1.34
N PHE A 52 13.86 0.37 -0.93
CA PHE A 52 14.53 0.39 0.37
C PHE A 52 15.60 1.49 0.58
N LEU A 53 16.08 2.14 -0.48
CA LEU A 53 17.39 2.81 -0.43
C LEU A 53 17.36 4.33 -0.20
N ILE A 54 16.20 4.99 -0.21
CA ILE A 54 16.11 6.45 -0.05
C ILE A 54 16.64 6.93 1.31
N LYS A 55 16.37 6.19 2.40
CA LYS A 55 16.90 6.55 3.72
C LYS A 55 18.42 6.60 3.72
N LYS A 56 19.09 5.59 3.15
CA LYS A 56 20.56 5.54 3.06
C LYS A 56 21.11 6.77 2.36
N TYR A 57 20.43 7.23 1.33
CA TYR A 57 20.78 8.46 0.64
C TYR A 57 20.64 9.69 1.56
N LEU A 58 19.47 9.88 2.18
CA LEU A 58 19.20 11.06 3.01
C LEU A 58 20.07 11.09 4.28
N SER A 59 20.35 9.92 4.86
CA SER A 59 21.19 9.74 6.04
C SER A 59 22.70 9.72 5.74
N SER A 60 23.13 9.75 4.47
CA SER A 60 24.55 9.79 4.11
C SER A 60 25.23 11.14 4.41
N HIS A 61 24.45 12.17 4.71
CA HIS A 61 24.93 13.44 5.24
C HIS A 61 25.25 13.27 6.73
N LYS A 62 26.48 13.62 7.15
CA LYS A 62 26.89 13.57 8.56
C LYS A 62 25.81 14.25 9.42
N ASN A 63 25.28 13.50 10.40
CA ASN A 63 24.30 13.92 11.41
C ASN A 63 22.81 13.96 10.99
N SER A 64 22.41 13.44 9.83
CA SER A 64 20.98 13.39 9.50
C SER A 64 20.28 12.20 10.18
N SER A 65 19.43 12.48 11.18
CA SER A 65 18.55 11.48 11.81
C SER A 65 17.33 11.19 10.92
N LEU A 66 16.56 10.14 11.24
CA LEU A 66 15.26 9.88 10.59
C LEU A 66 14.30 11.07 10.77
N GLU A 67 14.31 11.69 11.95
CA GLU A 67 13.49 12.86 12.26
C GLU A 67 13.87 14.06 11.40
N GLU A 68 15.17 14.34 11.24
CA GLU A 68 15.65 15.39 10.33
C GLU A 68 15.26 15.12 8.89
N THR A 69 15.36 13.85 8.46
CA THR A 69 14.98 13.45 7.11
C THR A 69 13.47 13.60 6.85
N ASN A 70 12.63 13.29 7.84
CA ASN A 70 11.18 13.39 7.76
C ASN A 70 10.67 14.82 7.57
N LYS A 71 11.47 15.85 7.86
CA LYS A 71 11.12 17.26 7.59
C LYS A 71 11.06 17.58 6.10
N PHE A 72 11.74 16.78 5.28
CA PHE A 72 11.86 16.97 3.83
C PHE A 72 10.95 16.04 3.06
N ILE A 73 10.91 14.76 3.46
CA ILE A 73 10.05 13.74 2.84
C ILE A 73 9.31 13.05 3.96
N TYR A 74 8.00 13.30 4.05
CA TYR A 74 7.17 12.71 5.09
C TYR A 74 7.07 11.19 4.90
N MET A 75 7.34 10.45 5.97
CA MET A 75 7.12 8.99 5.99
C MET A 75 5.69 8.69 6.44
N LEU A 76 4.84 8.25 5.50
CA LEU A 76 3.48 7.83 5.82
C LEU A 76 3.46 6.36 6.29
N PRO A 77 2.59 5.98 7.24
CA PRO A 77 2.52 4.60 7.74
C PRO A 77 2.06 3.62 6.65
N SER A 78 2.61 2.39 6.68
CA SER A 78 2.31 1.35 5.68
C SER A 78 0.82 1.04 5.59
N GLY A 79 0.09 1.00 6.71
CA GLY A 79 -1.34 0.67 6.73
C GLY A 79 -2.24 1.64 5.95
N LEU A 80 -1.77 2.85 5.63
CA LEU A 80 -2.52 3.76 4.74
C LEU A 80 -2.46 3.35 3.26
N PHE A 81 -1.52 2.49 2.88
CA PHE A 81 -1.28 2.05 1.50
C PHE A 81 -1.38 0.54 1.34
N ASP A 82 -1.21 -0.20 2.44
CA ASP A 82 -1.28 -1.64 2.46
C ASP A 82 -1.45 -2.14 3.89
N PRO A 83 -2.70 -2.32 4.33
CA PRO A 83 -2.98 -2.84 5.65
C PRO A 83 -2.61 -4.33 5.76
N LEU A 84 -2.70 -5.10 4.66
CA LEU A 84 -2.46 -6.54 4.69
C LEU A 84 -0.97 -6.87 4.87
N TRP A 85 -0.08 -5.99 4.39
CA TRP A 85 1.35 -6.09 4.65
C TRP A 85 1.72 -6.07 6.14
N LEU A 86 0.93 -5.39 6.98
CA LEU A 86 1.14 -5.42 8.43
C LEU A 86 0.85 -6.79 9.04
N LYS A 87 -0.11 -7.54 8.50
CA LYS A 87 -0.41 -8.92 8.93
C LYS A 87 0.73 -9.88 8.53
N GLU A 88 1.21 -9.75 7.30
CA GLU A 88 2.32 -10.57 6.78
C GLU A 88 3.60 -10.39 7.60
N ASP A 89 3.86 -9.17 8.08
CA ASP A 89 4.97 -8.88 9.00
C ASP A 89 4.64 -9.14 10.48
N ASN A 90 3.46 -9.69 10.81
CA ASN A 90 2.99 -9.93 12.18
C ASN A 90 3.03 -8.69 13.08
N THR A 91 2.76 -7.51 12.50
CA THR A 91 2.77 -6.20 13.20
C THR A 91 1.45 -5.46 13.14
N GLN A 92 0.41 -6.08 12.58
CA GLN A 92 -0.95 -5.54 12.57
C GLN A 92 -1.39 -5.26 14.02
N PRO A 93 -1.82 -4.02 14.34
CA PRO A 93 -2.46 -3.72 15.62
C PRO A 93 -3.65 -4.65 15.87
N PRO A 94 -4.17 -4.75 17.11
CA PRO A 94 -5.33 -5.60 17.43
C PRO A 94 -6.67 -5.13 16.80
N SER A 95 -6.61 -4.34 15.73
CA SER A 95 -7.76 -3.96 14.91
C SER A 95 -8.07 -5.02 13.86
N ILE A 96 -9.36 -5.19 13.61
CA ILE A 96 -9.87 -6.07 12.56
C ILE A 96 -9.87 -5.27 11.25
N LEU A 97 -9.22 -5.81 10.21
CA LEU A 97 -9.29 -5.23 8.87
C LEU A 97 -10.67 -5.51 8.25
N SER A 98 -11.11 -4.67 7.32
CA SER A 98 -12.35 -4.88 6.58
C SER A 98 -12.05 -4.71 5.09
N PRO A 99 -11.92 -5.80 4.30
CA PRO A 99 -12.09 -7.21 4.70
C PRO A 99 -10.98 -7.70 5.64
N ASN A 100 -11.27 -8.70 6.45
CA ASN A 100 -10.33 -9.32 7.37
C ASN A 100 -9.59 -10.49 6.70
N LEU A 101 -8.81 -10.18 5.67
CA LEU A 101 -7.98 -11.14 4.94
C LEU A 101 -6.70 -11.46 5.73
N ASP A 102 -6.16 -12.66 5.63
CA ASP A 102 -5.01 -13.09 6.43
C ASP A 102 -3.69 -13.03 5.66
N LYS A 103 -3.72 -13.34 4.36
CA LYS A 103 -2.54 -13.35 3.49
C LYS A 103 -2.86 -12.74 2.13
N PHE A 104 -1.82 -12.31 1.40
CA PHE A 104 -1.99 -11.70 0.08
C PHE A 104 -2.72 -12.59 -0.94
N THR A 105 -2.67 -13.91 -0.79
CA THR A 105 -3.36 -14.81 -1.71
C THR A 105 -4.89 -14.78 -1.55
N ASP A 106 -5.40 -14.36 -0.38
CA ASP A 106 -6.85 -14.39 -0.11
C ASP A 106 -7.61 -13.36 -0.98
N LEU A 107 -6.89 -12.32 -1.40
CA LEU A 107 -7.35 -11.31 -2.35
C LEU A 107 -7.79 -11.89 -3.71
N PHE A 108 -7.30 -13.08 -4.05
CA PHE A 108 -7.52 -13.76 -5.31
C PHE A 108 -8.55 -14.87 -5.21
N ASP A 109 -8.87 -15.30 -3.99
CA ASP A 109 -9.77 -16.41 -3.78
C ASP A 109 -11.18 -16.02 -4.28
N PRO A 110 -11.76 -16.75 -5.25
CA PRO A 110 -13.11 -16.49 -5.71
C PRO A 110 -14.18 -16.81 -4.65
N LYS A 111 -13.82 -17.58 -3.61
CA LYS A 111 -14.71 -17.96 -2.51
C LYS A 111 -14.47 -17.06 -1.31
N ILE A 112 -15.51 -16.87 -0.50
CA ILE A 112 -15.39 -16.16 0.78
C ILE A 112 -14.62 -17.05 1.75
N THR A 113 -13.54 -16.53 2.32
CA THR A 113 -12.75 -17.26 3.30
C THR A 113 -13.35 -17.12 4.71
N PRO A 114 -13.21 -18.14 5.58
CA PRO A 114 -13.68 -18.04 6.96
C PRO A 114 -13.05 -16.84 7.67
N GLY A 115 -13.87 -15.99 8.27
CA GLY A 115 -13.41 -14.81 8.99
C GLY A 115 -13.09 -13.59 8.14
N GLU A 116 -13.24 -13.67 6.79
CA GLU A 116 -13.10 -12.53 5.87
C GLU A 116 -14.02 -11.36 6.27
N ILE A 117 -15.24 -11.68 6.68
CA ILE A 117 -16.21 -10.74 7.21
C ILE A 117 -16.50 -11.15 8.66
N PRO A 118 -16.17 -10.31 9.64
CA PRO A 118 -16.39 -10.62 11.05
C PRO A 118 -17.86 -10.93 11.33
N GLY A 119 -18.11 -12.13 11.88
CA GLY A 119 -19.46 -12.57 12.24
C GLY A 119 -20.29 -13.18 11.10
N LEU A 120 -19.75 -13.29 9.88
CA LEU A 120 -20.38 -14.00 8.78
C LEU A 120 -19.84 -15.43 8.68
N ASP A 121 -20.75 -16.42 8.64
CA ASP A 121 -20.39 -17.80 8.29
C ASP A 121 -20.53 -18.00 6.76
N PRO A 122 -19.43 -18.22 6.03
CA PRO A 122 -19.46 -18.41 4.58
C PRO A 122 -20.34 -19.58 4.13
N THR A 123 -20.54 -20.60 4.98
CA THR A 123 -21.34 -21.79 4.65
C THR A 123 -22.84 -21.52 4.67
N THR A 124 -23.24 -20.43 5.32
CA THR A 124 -24.64 -20.00 5.43
C THR A 124 -25.05 -19.00 4.35
N LEU A 125 -24.11 -18.56 3.53
CA LEU A 125 -24.36 -17.60 2.47
C LEU A 125 -24.86 -18.32 1.22
N ASP A 126 -26.17 -18.24 0.94
CA ASP A 126 -26.79 -18.71 -0.32
C ASP A 126 -26.72 -17.64 -1.43
N SER A 127 -25.72 -16.75 -1.36
CA SER A 127 -25.64 -15.54 -2.17
C SER A 127 -24.27 -15.42 -2.84
N SER A 128 -24.17 -14.56 -3.85
CA SER A 128 -22.93 -14.37 -4.61
C SER A 128 -21.88 -13.67 -3.73
N PRO A 129 -20.58 -14.01 -3.83
CA PRO A 129 -19.53 -13.23 -3.17
C PRO A 129 -19.59 -11.72 -3.48
N LEU A 130 -20.10 -11.34 -4.64
CA LEU A 130 -20.26 -9.94 -5.06
C LEU A 130 -21.30 -9.17 -4.24
N ASP A 131 -22.22 -9.85 -3.56
CA ASP A 131 -23.20 -9.19 -2.68
C ASP A 131 -22.51 -8.52 -1.47
N ILE A 132 -21.29 -8.97 -1.16
CA ILE A 132 -20.50 -8.53 -0.01
C ILE A 132 -19.21 -7.86 -0.46
N ARG A 133 -18.58 -8.39 -1.51
CA ARG A 133 -17.36 -7.86 -2.10
C ARG A 133 -17.69 -6.75 -3.10
N ASN A 134 -17.48 -5.52 -2.68
CA ASN A 134 -17.62 -4.32 -3.50
C ASN A 134 -16.56 -3.29 -3.07
N ILE A 135 -16.33 -2.27 -3.91
CA ILE A 135 -15.27 -1.29 -3.68
C ILE A 135 -15.44 -0.53 -2.34
N ASP A 136 -16.68 -0.28 -1.89
CA ASP A 136 -16.95 0.41 -0.62
C ASP A 136 -16.56 -0.42 0.60
N ASN A 137 -16.54 -1.75 0.45
CA ASN A 137 -16.15 -2.70 1.49
C ASN A 137 -14.67 -3.11 1.41
N PHE A 138 -13.92 -2.68 0.39
CA PHE A 138 -12.50 -3.01 0.25
C PHE A 138 -11.59 -2.02 1.01
N PHE A 139 -11.08 -2.44 2.17
CA PHE A 139 -10.14 -1.68 3.01
C PHE A 139 -10.50 -0.20 3.15
N ARG A 140 -11.75 0.07 3.54
CA ARG A 140 -12.30 1.43 3.53
C ARG A 140 -11.39 2.42 4.26
N GLY A 141 -11.05 3.51 3.57
CA GLY A 141 -10.21 4.58 4.09
C GLY A 141 -8.71 4.44 3.81
N ILE A 142 -8.26 3.33 3.23
CA ILE A 142 -6.90 3.26 2.69
C ILE A 142 -6.77 4.16 1.46
N PHE A 143 -5.59 4.73 1.26
CA PHE A 143 -5.33 5.65 0.18
C PHE A 143 -5.08 4.95 -1.16
N ALA A 144 -4.32 3.88 -1.12
CA ALA A 144 -4.00 3.03 -2.25
C ALA A 144 -3.81 1.60 -1.75
N TYR A 145 -3.81 0.65 -2.68
CA TYR A 145 -3.39 -0.73 -2.45
C TYR A 145 -2.36 -1.10 -3.52
N HIS A 146 -1.37 -1.94 -3.18
CA HIS A 146 -0.37 -2.38 -4.15
C HIS A 146 -0.25 -3.91 -4.17
N TRP A 147 0.24 -4.43 -5.30
CA TRP A 147 0.19 -5.85 -5.62
C TRP A 147 1.43 -6.63 -5.15
N HIS A 148 1.22 -7.84 -4.65
CA HIS A 148 2.27 -8.65 -4.03
C HIS A 148 2.54 -9.97 -4.71
N ASN A 149 3.47 -9.93 -5.67
CA ASN A 149 4.14 -11.09 -6.26
C ASN A 149 3.22 -12.23 -6.74
N GLN A 150 1.92 -11.99 -6.90
CA GLN A 150 0.93 -12.93 -7.44
C GLN A 150 0.82 -12.79 -8.96
N TRP A 151 1.95 -12.56 -9.66
CA TRP A 151 1.97 -12.16 -11.07
C TRP A 151 1.28 -13.13 -12.04
N ASN A 152 1.22 -14.41 -11.68
CA ASN A 152 0.64 -15.47 -12.51
C ASN A 152 -0.73 -15.96 -12.01
N VAL A 153 -1.28 -15.35 -10.96
CA VAL A 153 -2.56 -15.79 -10.39
C VAL A 153 -3.71 -15.21 -11.21
N THR A 154 -4.64 -16.06 -11.61
CA THR A 154 -5.86 -15.64 -12.30
C THR A 154 -6.70 -14.72 -11.41
N ILE A 155 -7.08 -13.55 -11.92
CA ILE A 155 -8.03 -12.66 -11.26
C ILE A 155 -9.44 -13.15 -11.59
N HIS A 156 -10.13 -13.68 -10.60
CA HIS A 156 -11.54 -14.06 -10.73
C HIS A 156 -12.43 -12.83 -10.49
N PRO A 157 -13.48 -12.59 -11.30
CA PRO A 157 -14.37 -11.43 -11.09
C PRO A 157 -14.97 -11.34 -9.68
N THR A 158 -15.19 -12.50 -9.03
CA THR A 158 -15.75 -12.58 -7.68
C THR A 158 -14.70 -12.45 -6.57
N SER A 159 -13.41 -12.37 -6.88
CA SER A 159 -12.36 -12.10 -5.90
C SER A 159 -12.29 -10.61 -5.57
N TRP A 160 -11.64 -10.24 -4.46
CA TRP A 160 -11.41 -8.82 -4.14
C TRP A 160 -10.65 -8.09 -5.25
N LEU A 161 -9.69 -8.76 -5.89
CA LEU A 161 -8.97 -8.16 -7.01
C LEU A 161 -9.82 -8.04 -8.27
N GLY A 162 -10.73 -8.97 -8.52
CA GLY A 162 -11.71 -8.84 -9.60
C GLY A 162 -12.65 -7.65 -9.37
N VAL A 163 -13.10 -7.45 -8.13
CA VAL A 163 -13.91 -6.29 -7.74
C VAL A 163 -13.16 -4.97 -7.94
N ILE A 164 -11.90 -4.89 -7.54
CA ILE A 164 -11.07 -3.69 -7.73
C ILE A 164 -10.79 -3.45 -9.22
N GLN A 165 -10.49 -4.50 -9.98
CA GLN A 165 -10.28 -4.41 -11.42
C GLN A 165 -11.53 -3.88 -12.12
N THR A 166 -12.70 -4.45 -11.82
CA THR A 166 -13.98 -3.99 -12.36
C THR A 166 -14.23 -2.53 -12.02
N ALA A 167 -14.07 -2.13 -10.76
CA ALA A 167 -14.25 -0.74 -10.33
C ALA A 167 -13.24 0.22 -10.98
N TYR A 168 -12.03 -0.25 -11.30
CA TYR A 168 -11.03 0.53 -12.02
C TYR A 168 -11.39 0.70 -13.49
N ASP A 169 -11.82 -0.38 -14.15
CA ASP A 169 -12.25 -0.36 -15.55
C ASP A 169 -13.48 0.56 -15.71
N GLU A 170 -14.48 0.44 -14.84
CA GLU A 170 -15.66 1.33 -14.79
C GLU A 170 -15.32 2.79 -14.53
N PHE A 171 -14.21 3.08 -13.85
CA PHE A 171 -13.76 4.46 -13.64
C PHE A 171 -13.13 5.07 -14.89
N LEU A 172 -12.59 4.25 -15.79
CA LEU A 172 -11.94 4.70 -17.02
C LEU A 172 -12.91 4.88 -18.20
N ASP A 173 -14.03 4.16 -18.20
CA ASP A 173 -15.12 4.28 -19.17
C ASP A 173 -15.96 5.57 -18.99
#